data_AF-A0A7W0FPF8-F1
#
_entry.id   AF-A0A7W0FPF8-F1
#
_cell.length_a   1.000
_cell.length_b   1.000
_cell.length_c   1.000
_cell.angle_alpha   90.00
_cell.angle_beta   90.00
_cell.angle_gamma   90.00
#
_symmetry.space_group_name_H-M   'P 1'
#
loop_
_entity.id
_entity.type
_entity.pdbx_description
1 polymer ?
#
loop_
_entity_poly.entity_id
_entity_poly.type
_entity_poly.pdbx_seq_one_letter_code
_entity_poly.pdbx_strand_id
1 'polypeptide(L)' 'MNPFAPASRLEGLGTTIFAEMSALASRTESINLGQGFPDTDGP' A
#
# COMPACT_ATOMS: atom_id res chain seq x y z
N MET A 1 -22.90 -8.97 13.79
CA MET A 1 -21.67 -8.15 13.92
C MET A 1 -20.65 -8.75 12.98
N ASN A 2 -20.06 -8.00 12.04
CA ASN A 2 -19.01 -8.55 11.17
C ASN A 2 -17.77 -8.78 12.05
N PRO A 3 -17.32 -10.02 12.28
CA PRO A 3 -16.20 -10.30 13.18
C PRO A 3 -14.86 -9.75 12.67
N PHE A 4 -14.82 -9.26 11.42
CA PHE A 4 -13.64 -8.69 10.78
C PHE A 4 -13.74 -7.17 10.56
N ALA A 5 -14.64 -6.48 11.26
CA ALA A 5 -14.66 -5.03 11.23
C ALA A 5 -13.35 -4.47 11.85
N PRO A 6 -12.72 -3.46 11.22
CA PRO A 6 -11.55 -2.82 11.79
C PRO A 6 -11.90 -2.17 13.15
N ALA A 7 -10.90 -2.04 14.02
CA ALA A 7 -11.07 -1.36 15.30
C ALA A 7 -11.54 0.09 15.08
N SER A 8 -12.43 0.62 15.94
CA SER A 8 -13.03 1.95 15.75
C SER A 8 -12.02 3.08 15.61
N ARG A 9 -10.83 2.96 16.20
CA ARG A 9 -9.71 3.93 16.03
C ARG A 9 -9.18 4.04 14.59
N LEU A 10 -9.52 3.09 13.72
CA LEU A 10 -9.14 3.06 12.31
C LEU A 10 -10.26 3.58 11.40
N GLU A 11 -11.45 3.86 11.94
CA GLU A 11 -12.54 4.46 11.17
C GLU A 11 -12.09 5.81 10.59
N GLY A 12 -12.30 6.01 9.29
CA GLY A 12 -11.86 7.20 8.56
C GLY A 12 -10.40 7.17 8.10
N LEU A 13 -9.57 6.21 8.54
CA LEU A 13 -8.25 5.96 7.96
C LEU A 13 -8.40 5.06 6.72
N GLY A 14 -8.02 5.60 5.56
CA GLY A 14 -8.05 4.91 4.28
C GLY A 14 -6.69 4.31 3.89
N THR A 15 -6.43 4.27 2.59
CA THR A 15 -5.12 3.92 2.04
C THR A 15 -4.08 5.02 2.30
N THR A 16 -2.81 4.71 2.14
CA THR A 16 -1.71 5.68 2.26
C THR A 16 -1.25 6.15 0.88
N ILE A 17 -0.60 7.32 0.82
CA ILE A 17 -0.02 7.83 -0.42
C ILE A 17 1.00 6.87 -1.04
N PHE A 18 1.77 6.14 -0.22
CA PHE A 18 2.72 5.14 -0.70
C PHE A 18 2.03 3.98 -1.41
N ALA A 19 0.89 3.51 -0.87
CA ALA A 19 0.10 2.46 -1.49
C ALA A 19 -0.57 2.95 -2.79
N GLU A 20 -1.12 4.17 -2.79
CA GLU A 20 -1.73 4.75 -4.00
C GLU A 20 -0.71 4.96 -5.13
N MET A 21 0.45 5.53 -4.82
CA MET A 21 1.50 5.79 -5.81
C MET A 21 2.16 4.51 -6.31
N SER A 22 2.38 3.52 -5.43
CA SER A 22 2.88 2.20 -5.86
C SER A 22 1.90 1.53 -6.82
N ALA A 23 0.60 1.56 -6.51
CA ALA A 23 -0.43 1.00 -7.39
C ALA A 23 -0.55 1.78 -8.71
N LEU A 24 -0.39 3.11 -8.69
CA LEU A 24 -0.39 3.92 -9.91
C LEU A 24 0.81 3.57 -10.80
N ALA A 25 2.02 3.48 -10.23
CA ALA A 25 3.23 3.13 -10.97
C ALA A 25 3.10 1.78 -11.68
N SER A 26 2.51 0.76 -11.04
CA SER A 26 2.22 -0.53 -11.69
C SER A 26 1.21 -0.41 -12.83
N ARG A 27 0.16 0.42 -12.69
CA ARG A 27 -0.86 0.60 -13.74
C ARG A 27 -0.33 1.38 -14.95
N THR A 28 0.63 2.27 -14.74
CA THR A 28 1.18 3.16 -15.77
C THR A 28 2.55 2.72 -16.26
N GLU A 29 3.01 1.53 -15.89
CA GLU A 29 4.34 0.99 -16.23
C GLU A 29 5.48 1.96 -15.90
N SER A 30 5.31 2.72 -14.81
CA SER A 30 6.30 3.69 -14.34
C SER A 30 7.25 3.04 -13.35
N ILE A 31 8.49 3.53 -13.29
CA ILE A 31 9.48 3.09 -12.30
C ILE A 31 9.04 3.58 -10.91
N ASN A 32 8.95 2.66 -9.95
CA ASN A 32 8.60 2.98 -8.57
C ASN A 32 9.85 3.22 -7.71
N LEU A 33 10.30 4.47 -7.59
CA LEU A 33 11.41 4.83 -6.69
C LEU A 33 10.96 5.13 -5.25
N GLY A 34 9.67 5.00 -4.94
CA GLY A 34 9.08 5.26 -3.62
C GLY A 34 8.84 4.01 -2.77
N GLN A 35 9.12 2.83 -3.30
CA GLN A 35 8.95 1.56 -2.60
C GLN A 35 9.92 1.42 -1.42
N GLY A 36 9.42 0.89 -0.31
CA GLY A 36 10.20 0.66 0.91
C GLY A 36 10.83 -0.72 1.02
N PHE A 37 10.89 -1.49 -0.08
CA PHE A 37 11.37 -2.87 -0.11
C PHE A 37 12.27 -3.14 -1.34
N PRO A 38 13.20 -4.11 -1.25
CA PRO A 38 14.05 -4.51 -2.36
C PRO A 38 13.27 -5.18 -3.49
N ASP A 39 13.75 -5.01 -4.74
CA ASP A 39 13.17 -5.69 -5.91
C ASP A 39 13.51 -7.19 -5.99
N THR A 40 14.59 -7.59 -5.33
CA THR A 40 15.07 -8.98 -5.31
C THR A 40 15.15 -9.51 -3.89
N ASP A 41 15.01 -10.81 -3.74
CA ASP A 41 15.26 -11.48 -2.47
C ASP A 41 16.70 -11.27 -1.98
N GLY A 42 16.90 -11.47 -0.67
CA GLY A 42 18.21 -11.44 -0.05
C GLY A 42 19.09 -12.66 -0.45
N PRO A 43 20.39 -12.61 -0.11
CA PRO A 43 21.32 -13.72 -0.34
C PRO A 43 21.01 -14.97 0.49
#